data_AF-A0A7J6PQK6-F1
#
_entry.id   AF-A0A7J6PQK6-F1
#
_cell.length_a   1.000
_cell.length_b   1.000
_cell.length_c   1.000
_cell.angle_alpha   90.00
_cell.angle_beta   90.00
_cell.angle_gamma   90.00
#
_symmetry.space_group_name_H-M   'P 1'
#
loop_
_entity.id
_entity.type
_entity.pdbx_description
1 polymer ?
#
loop_
_entity_poly.entity_id
_entity_poly.type
_entity_poly.pdbx_seq_one_letter_code
_entity_poly.pdbx_strand_id
1 'polypeptide(L)'
;ADVERLFEFAKNYGFADWLVFDASVVRGLAYYTGIVWEAFDRKGELRAIAGGGRYDRLLSLYGAPSEIPCVGFGFGDCVIYELLLERGLLPDIPHRVDFVVAAYKGMYGQALEVAAGLR
;
A
#
# COMPACT_ATOMS: atom_id res chain seq x y z
N ALA A 1 -2.94 23.39 15.22
CA ALA A 1 -3.11 22.39 16.29
C ALA A 1 -2.92 20.96 15.78
N ASP A 2 -3.86 20.36 15.02
CA ASP A 2 -3.73 18.94 14.65
C ASP A 2 -2.66 18.66 13.60
N VAL A 3 -2.51 19.54 12.60
CA VAL A 3 -1.43 19.43 11.60
C VAL A 3 -0.06 19.56 12.25
N GLU A 4 0.13 20.55 13.13
CA GLU A 4 1.39 20.72 13.88
C GLU A 4 1.75 19.46 14.70
N ARG A 5 0.75 18.88 15.39
CA ARG A 5 0.93 17.61 16.12
C ARG A 5 1.31 16.45 15.19
N LEU A 6 0.72 16.37 13.99
CA LEU A 6 1.09 15.35 13.00
C LEU A 6 2.56 15.48 12.59
N PHE A 7 3.04 16.69 12.30
CA PHE A 7 4.44 16.92 11.94
C PHE A 7 5.40 16.64 13.12
N GLU A 8 5.00 16.96 14.35
CA GLU A 8 5.75 16.60 15.56
C GLU A 8 5.87 15.06 15.70
N PHE A 9 4.76 14.33 15.55
CA PHE A 9 4.77 12.87 15.60
C PHE A 9 5.61 12.26 14.47
N ALA A 10 5.53 12.81 13.26
CA ALA A 10 6.35 12.36 12.14
C ALA A 10 7.85 12.58 12.37
N LYS A 11 8.21 13.69 13.02
CA LYS A 11 9.59 13.94 13.46
C LYS A 11 10.05 12.93 14.49
N ASN A 12 9.23 12.67 15.51
CA ASN A 12 9.56 11.70 16.56
C ASN A 12 9.66 10.26 16.04
N TYR A 13 8.88 9.92 15.01
CA TYR A 13 8.95 8.60 14.36
C TYR A 13 10.08 8.51 13.32
N GLY A 14 10.62 9.64 12.85
CA GLY A 14 11.76 9.66 11.91
C GLY A 14 11.39 9.70 10.43
N PHE A 15 10.19 10.13 10.07
CA PHE A 15 9.77 10.28 8.66
C PHE A 15 9.31 11.69 8.28
N ALA A 16 9.66 12.70 9.09
CA ALA A 16 9.29 14.10 8.80
C ALA A 16 9.72 14.57 7.40
N ASP A 17 10.87 14.10 6.89
CA ASP A 17 11.38 14.44 5.55
C ASP A 17 10.52 13.89 4.39
N TRP A 18 9.52 13.06 4.70
CA TRP A 18 8.54 12.53 3.75
C TRP A 18 7.23 13.35 3.74
N LEU A 19 7.06 14.29 4.66
CA LEU A 19 5.87 15.13 4.75
C LEU A 19 6.15 16.55 4.25
N VAL A 20 5.21 17.08 3.48
CA VAL A 20 5.17 18.48 3.07
C VAL A 20 3.75 18.99 3.35
N PHE A 21 3.64 20.17 3.93
CA PHE A 21 2.34 20.80 4.12
C PHE A 21 1.92 21.49 2.83
N ASP A 22 0.72 21.15 2.34
CA ASP A 22 0.12 21.78 1.18
C ASP A 22 -1.36 22.09 1.48
N ALA A 23 -1.70 23.38 1.50
CA ALA A 23 -3.05 23.85 1.79
C ALA A 23 -4.03 23.65 0.61
N SER A 24 -3.53 23.33 -0.58
CA SER A 24 -4.35 23.05 -1.77
C SER A 24 -4.89 21.62 -1.81
N VAL A 25 -4.34 20.73 -0.99
CA VAL A 25 -4.75 19.32 -0.93
C VAL A 25 -6.15 19.22 -0.36
N VAL A 26 -7.11 19.07 -1.26
CA VAL A 26 -8.49 18.71 -0.99
C VAL A 26 -8.78 17.40 -1.71
N ARG A 27 -9.36 16.44 -1.01
CA ARG A 27 -9.71 15.14 -1.62
C ARG A 27 -11.13 15.20 -2.15
N GLY A 28 -11.37 14.53 -3.28
CA GLY A 28 -12.67 14.54 -3.97
C GLY A 28 -13.80 13.79 -3.26
N LEU A 29 -13.57 13.22 -2.07
CA LEU A 29 -14.58 12.47 -1.32
C LEU A 29 -15.13 13.33 -0.18
N ALA A 30 -16.43 13.56 -0.21
CA ALA A 30 -17.12 14.46 0.72
C ALA A 30 -17.13 13.98 2.19
N TYR A 31 -16.70 12.74 2.46
CA TYR A 31 -16.77 12.14 3.79
C TYR A 31 -15.60 12.52 4.71
N TYR A 32 -14.54 13.17 4.22
CA TYR A 32 -13.41 13.58 5.06
C TYR A 32 -13.81 14.73 6.01
N THR A 33 -13.37 14.64 7.26
CA THR A 33 -13.74 15.55 8.36
C THR A 33 -12.56 16.26 9.00
N GLY A 34 -11.33 15.87 8.66
CA GLY A 34 -10.11 16.43 9.26
C GLY A 34 -8.93 16.40 8.29
N ILE A 35 -7.74 16.05 8.81
CA ILE A 35 -6.53 15.96 7.98
C ILE A 35 -6.76 15.02 6.81
N VAL A 36 -6.39 15.49 5.62
CA VAL A 36 -6.28 14.73 4.38
C VAL A 36 -4.85 14.78 3.88
N TRP A 37 -4.46 13.78 3.10
CA TRP A 37 -3.11 13.70 2.54
C TRP A 37 -3.11 12.91 1.24
N GLU A 38 -2.07 13.15 0.45
CA GLU A 38 -1.76 12.42 -0.79
C GLU A 38 -0.26 12.14 -0.83
N ALA A 39 0.11 10.98 -1.39
CA ALA A 39 1.49 10.64 -1.69
C ALA A 39 1.74 10.81 -3.18
N PHE A 40 2.79 11.54 -3.52
CA PHE A 40 3.19 11.83 -4.89
C PHE A 40 4.66 11.47 -5.11
N ASP A 41 5.02 11.22 -6.37
CA ASP A 41 6.43 11.26 -6.74
C ASP A 41 6.96 12.70 -6.59
N ARG A 42 8.18 12.84 -6.08
CA ARG A 42 8.81 14.15 -5.86
C ARG A 42 9.08 14.92 -7.14
N LYS A 43 9.12 14.25 -8.30
CA LYS A 43 9.20 14.93 -9.61
C LYS A 43 7.86 15.53 -10.05
N GLY A 44 6.74 15.08 -9.47
CA GLY A 44 5.40 15.54 -9.85
C GLY A 44 4.94 15.08 -11.23
N GLU A 45 5.56 14.05 -11.80
CA GLU A 45 5.27 13.55 -13.16
C GLU A 45 4.04 12.63 -13.20
N LEU A 46 3.73 11.97 -12.08
CA LEU A 46 2.64 11.01 -11.95
C LEU A 46 1.48 11.56 -11.10
N ARG A 47 0.32 10.90 -11.24
CA ARG A 47 -0.84 11.11 -10.35
C ARG A 47 -0.51 10.67 -8.92
N ALA A 48 -1.42 10.95 -7.98
CA ALA A 48 -1.29 10.48 -6.60
C ALA A 48 -1.14 8.95 -6.55
N ILE A 49 -0.13 8.47 -5.84
CA ILE A 49 0.19 7.05 -5.61
C ILE A 49 -0.77 6.47 -4.57
N ALA A 50 -0.99 7.23 -3.51
CA ALA A 50 -1.89 6.90 -2.41
C ALA A 50 -2.55 8.17 -1.89
N GLY A 51 -3.66 8.01 -1.19
CA GLY A 51 -4.33 9.13 -0.54
C GLY A 51 -5.29 8.68 0.53
N GLY A 52 -5.47 9.54 1.54
CA GLY A 52 -6.24 9.20 2.72
C GLY A 52 -6.60 10.41 3.54
N GLY A 53 -7.19 10.14 4.70
CA GLY A 53 -7.59 11.18 5.63
C GLY A 53 -8.50 10.68 6.73
N ARG A 54 -8.90 11.61 7.59
CA ARG A 54 -9.83 11.38 8.71
C ARG A 54 -11.29 11.53 8.27
N TYR A 55 -12.17 10.63 8.69
CA TYR A 55 -13.58 10.58 8.28
C TYR A 55 -14.51 10.12 9.41
N ASP A 56 -14.66 10.96 10.42
CA ASP A 56 -15.34 10.61 11.68
C ASP A 56 -16.87 10.45 11.57
N ARG A 57 -17.46 11.11 10.57
CA ARG A 57 -18.92 11.11 10.36
C ARG A 57 -19.39 10.03 9.39
N LEU A 58 -18.48 9.27 8.78
CA LEU A 58 -18.85 8.31 7.75
C LEU A 58 -19.82 7.26 8.30
N LEU A 59 -19.55 6.66 9.46
CA LEU A 59 -20.42 5.62 10.00
C LEU A 59 -21.75 6.17 10.53
N SER A 60 -21.80 7.43 10.94
CA SER A 60 -23.06 8.09 11.32
C SER A 60 -24.01 8.25 10.14
N LEU A 61 -23.49 8.49 8.93
CA LEU A 61 -24.29 8.48 7.69
C LEU A 61 -24.92 7.10 7.40
N TYR A 62 -24.37 6.03 7.99
CA TYR A 62 -24.79 4.65 7.80
C TYR A 62 -25.54 4.10 9.03
N GLY A 63 -25.96 4.95 9.96
CA GLY A 63 -26.83 4.58 11.09
C GLY A 63 -26.10 4.23 12.40
N ALA A 64 -24.81 4.56 12.53
CA ALA A 64 -24.16 4.48 13.84
C ALA A 64 -24.83 5.44 14.85
N PRO A 65 -25.05 5.01 16.11
CA PRO A 65 -25.75 5.80 17.13
C PRO A 65 -24.97 7.02 17.63
N SER A 66 -23.67 7.08 17.35
CA SER A 66 -22.77 8.18 17.66
C SER A 66 -21.72 8.31 16.55
N GLU A 67 -20.99 9.43 16.55
CA GLU A 67 -19.80 9.56 15.71
C GLU A 67 -18.76 8.50 16.11
N ILE A 68 -18.16 7.86 15.10
CA ILE A 68 -17.11 6.87 15.28
C ILE A 68 -15.89 7.37 14.51
N PRO A 69 -14.89 7.94 15.21
CA PRO A 69 -13.71 8.48 14.57
C PRO A 69 -12.97 7.44 13.74
N CYS A 70 -12.69 7.77 12.48
CA CYS A 70 -12.03 6.87 11.55
C CYS A 70 -10.91 7.58 10.79
N VAL A 71 -9.86 6.84 10.46
CA VAL A 71 -8.78 7.31 9.58
C VAL A 71 -8.31 6.13 8.75
N GLY A 72 -7.94 6.40 7.50
CA GLY A 72 -7.52 5.36 6.57
C GLY A 72 -7.04 5.96 5.26
N PHE A 73 -6.57 5.08 4.37
CA PHE A 73 -6.06 5.46 3.06
C PHE A 73 -6.27 4.32 2.06
N GLY A 74 -6.26 4.70 0.78
CA GLY A 74 -6.15 3.77 -0.33
C GLY A 74 -4.77 3.89 -0.97
N PHE A 75 -4.22 2.75 -1.37
CA PHE A 75 -2.95 2.66 -2.10
C PHE A 75 -3.22 1.93 -3.42
N GLY A 76 -3.13 2.65 -4.54
CA GLY A 76 -3.40 2.08 -5.86
C GLY A 76 -2.22 1.26 -6.39
N ASP A 77 -2.49 0.20 -7.12
CA ASP A 77 -1.50 -0.70 -7.72
C ASP A 77 -0.89 -0.14 -9.02
N CYS A 78 -1.68 0.50 -9.88
CA CYS A 78 -1.18 0.96 -11.18
C CYS A 78 -0.09 2.04 -11.08
N VAL A 79 -0.33 3.10 -10.29
CA VAL A 79 0.59 4.27 -10.26
C VAL A 79 1.91 3.91 -9.58
N ILE A 80 1.87 3.10 -8.52
CA ILE A 80 3.11 2.63 -7.88
C ILE A 80 3.88 1.68 -8.80
N TYR A 81 3.18 0.83 -9.55
CA TYR A 81 3.81 -0.07 -10.50
C TYR A 81 4.54 0.72 -11.59
N GLU A 82 3.86 1.71 -12.19
CA GLU A 82 4.45 2.62 -13.19
C GLU A 82 5.70 3.33 -12.61
N LEU A 83 5.60 3.89 -11.40
CA LEU A 83 6.73 4.55 -10.74
C LEU A 83 7.92 3.60 -10.49
N LEU A 84 7.66 2.40 -9.98
CA LEU A 84 8.72 1.42 -9.70
C LEU A 84 9.35 0.91 -10.99
N LEU A 85 8.56 0.73 -12.06
CA LEU A 85 9.04 0.35 -13.38
C LEU A 85 9.97 1.42 -13.96
N GLU A 86 9.54 2.69 -13.96
CA GLU A 86 10.35 3.82 -14.45
C GLU A 86 11.65 4.01 -13.66
N ARG A 87 11.65 3.69 -12.37
CA ARG A 87 12.84 3.76 -11.50
C ARG A 87 13.73 2.52 -11.59
N GLY A 88 13.34 1.50 -12.35
CA GLY A 88 14.08 0.24 -12.45
C GLY A 88 14.10 -0.56 -11.13
N LEU A 89 13.06 -0.40 -10.30
CA LEU A 89 12.92 -1.02 -8.98
C LEU A 89 12.02 -2.25 -8.97
N LEU A 90 11.54 -2.69 -10.14
CA LEU A 90 10.85 -3.96 -10.33
C LEU A 90 11.84 -4.99 -10.86
N PRO A 91 12.49 -5.79 -9.99
CA PRO A 91 13.39 -6.84 -10.45
C PRO A 91 12.60 -7.92 -11.20
N ASP A 92 13.22 -8.50 -12.23
CA ASP A 92 12.70 -9.71 -12.84
C ASP A 92 12.90 -10.89 -11.87
N ILE A 93 11.79 -11.44 -11.38
CA ILE A 93 11.78 -12.61 -10.50
C ILE A 93 11.20 -13.77 -11.31
N PRO A 94 12.05 -14.52 -12.04
CA PRO A 94 11.55 -15.60 -12.87
C PRO A 94 10.95 -16.71 -11.99
N HIS A 95 9.94 -17.39 -12.52
CA HIS A 95 9.38 -18.57 -11.87
C HIS A 95 10.47 -19.64 -11.73
N ARG A 96 10.75 -20.04 -10.48
CA ARG A 96 11.75 -21.05 -10.15
C ARG A 96 11.15 -22.09 -9.23
N VAL A 97 11.66 -23.30 -9.36
CA VAL A 97 11.45 -24.41 -8.42
C VAL A 97 12.82 -24.95 -8.04
N ASP A 98 12.99 -25.37 -6.80
CA ASP A 98 14.26 -25.95 -6.34
C ASP A 98 14.52 -27.30 -7.01
N PHE A 99 13.46 -28.09 -7.22
CA PHE A 99 13.54 -29.42 -7.79
C PHE A 99 12.42 -29.69 -8.80
N VAL A 100 12.74 -30.41 -9.86
CA VAL A 100 11.78 -31.06 -10.77
C VAL A 100 12.02 -32.55 -10.69
N VAL A 101 11.03 -33.31 -10.22
CA VAL A 101 11.11 -34.77 -10.15
C VAL A 101 10.43 -35.36 -11.39
N ALA A 102 11.22 -35.96 -12.28
CA ALA A 102 10.73 -36.62 -13.48
C ALA A 102 10.80 -38.15 -13.33
N ALA A 103 9.65 -38.81 -13.43
CA ALA A 103 9.57 -40.27 -13.35
C ALA A 103 10.06 -40.94 -14.64
N TYR A 104 11.01 -41.87 -14.52
CA TYR A 104 11.29 -42.82 -15.60
C TYR A 104 10.24 -43.94 -15.60
N LYS A 105 10.02 -44.59 -16.76
CA LYS A 105 8.94 -45.56 -16.99
C LYS A 105 8.76 -46.53 -15.81
N GLY A 106 7.52 -46.60 -15.29
CA GLY A 106 7.15 -47.49 -14.20
C GLY A 106 7.55 -47.01 -12.79
N MET A 107 8.26 -45.88 -12.66
CA MET A 107 8.76 -45.37 -11.37
C MET A 107 7.90 -44.25 -10.77
N TYR A 108 6.61 -44.16 -11.13
CA TYR A 108 5.74 -43.09 -10.67
C TYR A 108 5.59 -43.07 -9.14
N GLY A 109 5.52 -44.24 -8.49
CA GLY A 109 5.43 -44.32 -7.02
C GLY A 109 6.65 -43.75 -6.33
N GLN A 110 7.86 -44.16 -6.75
CA GLN A 110 9.12 -43.67 -6.19
C GLN A 110 9.35 -42.18 -6.48
N ALA A 111 8.97 -41.72 -7.68
CA ALA A 111 9.03 -40.29 -8.02
C ALA A 111 8.10 -39.46 -7.11
N LEU A 112 6.93 -40.00 -6.75
CA LEU A 112 6.02 -39.36 -5.79
C LEU A 112 6.58 -39.37 -4.38
N GLU A 113 7.20 -40.48 -3.92
CA GLU A 113 7.87 -40.54 -2.62
C GLU A 113 9.01 -39.51 -2.51
N VAL A 114 9.85 -39.39 -3.55
CA VAL A 114 10.93 -38.39 -3.61
C VAL A 114 10.36 -36.98 -3.65
N ALA A 115 9.37 -36.72 -4.51
CA ALA A 115 8.71 -35.42 -4.57
C ALA A 115 8.03 -35.05 -3.23
N ALA A 116 7.47 -36.02 -2.51
CA ALA A 116 6.88 -35.80 -1.20
C ALA A 116 7.92 -35.46 -0.13
N GLY A 117 9.12 -36.03 -0.19
CA GLY A 117 10.22 -35.69 0.71
C GLY A 117 10.92 -34.36 0.41
N LEU A 118 10.75 -33.81 -0.80
CA LEU A 118 11.31 -32.53 -1.25
C LEU A 118 10.36 -31.33 -1.06
N ARG A 119 9.10 -31.59 -0.69
CA ARG A 119 8.12 -30.57 -0.29
C ARG A 119 8.34 -30.14 1.15
#